data_AF-A0A1G7NTL0-F1
#
_entry.id   AF-A0A1G7NTL0-F1
#
_cell.length_a   1.000
_cell.length_b   1.000
_cell.length_c   1.000
_cell.angle_alpha   90.00
_cell.angle_beta   90.00
_cell.angle_gamma   90.00
#
_symmetry.space_group_name_H-M   'P 1'
#
loop_
_entity.id
_entity.type
_entity.pdbx_description
1 polymer ?
#
loop_
_entity_poly.entity_id
_entity_poly.type
_entity_poly.pdbx_seq_one_letter_code
_entity_poly.pdbx_strand_id
1 'polypeptide(L)'
;MGDFEQKKIALVYDFDGTLSPEPMQHYGVLSELGVEASDFWNDVKEKKSKERAEELLVYMKEMIDLAEERNVSLDKKAFANHGAKIKLFEGVETWFPRINKYIRDRAPDIEVEHYIISAGLKEMIVGCSIAKYFKEIYACEFRYNEQDKPVWPARIISDTSKTQYLFRINKGVLDVNDSINSHMPREERRIPFDDMLYFGDGDTDVPSMAVMMQSEGHSIAVHKPGGCPRKCIALKKAKRIDFFAAADYRDGSELDVLVKATLDVIVDRILLRDRISQLRV
;
A
#
# COMPACT_ATOMS: atom_id res chain seq x y z
N MET A 1 29.23 12.53 -19.42
CA MET A 1 28.68 12.86 -18.09
C MET A 1 27.20 12.56 -18.17
N GLY A 2 26.70 11.62 -17.37
CA GLY A 2 25.27 11.33 -17.30
C GLY A 2 24.63 12.24 -16.26
N ASP A 3 23.43 12.72 -16.54
CA ASP A 3 22.64 13.47 -15.57
C ASP A 3 22.27 12.55 -14.38
N PHE A 4 22.15 13.12 -13.19
CA PHE A 4 21.71 12.38 -12.01
C PHE A 4 20.21 12.10 -12.10
N GLU A 5 19.85 10.84 -12.30
CA GLU A 5 18.46 10.43 -12.60
C GLU A 5 17.62 10.08 -11.36
N GLN A 6 18.23 9.88 -10.18
CA GLN A 6 17.52 9.45 -8.95
C GLN A 6 16.83 10.63 -8.25
N LYS A 7 15.95 11.33 -8.96
CA LYS A 7 15.20 12.51 -8.48
C LYS A 7 13.75 12.18 -8.14
N LYS A 8 13.51 10.99 -7.57
CA LYS A 8 12.17 10.47 -7.27
C LYS A 8 12.07 10.01 -5.83
N ILE A 9 10.95 10.34 -5.19
CA ILE A 9 10.60 9.86 -3.85
C ILE A 9 9.37 8.96 -3.97
N ALA A 10 9.41 7.76 -3.41
CA ALA A 10 8.24 6.88 -3.37
C ALA A 10 7.55 6.95 -2.00
N LEU A 11 6.25 7.20 -1.98
CA LEU A 11 5.41 7.00 -0.81
C LEU A 11 4.53 5.78 -1.07
N VAL A 12 4.76 4.73 -0.29
CA VAL A 12 4.15 3.41 -0.46
C VAL A 12 3.22 3.15 0.70
N TYR A 13 1.95 2.86 0.41
CA TYR A 13 0.93 2.70 1.45
C TYR A 13 0.37 1.28 1.41
N ASP A 14 0.13 0.71 2.58
CA ASP A 14 -0.96 -0.23 2.76
C ASP A 14 -2.31 0.50 2.67
N PHE A 15 -3.41 -0.24 2.61
CA PHE A 15 -4.74 0.33 2.40
C PHE A 15 -5.65 0.23 3.64
N ASP A 16 -6.01 -1.00 4.04
CA ASP A 16 -6.92 -1.23 5.16
C ASP A 16 -6.22 -0.95 6.49
N GLY A 17 -6.84 -0.19 7.38
CA GLY A 17 -6.22 0.30 8.62
C GLY A 17 -5.23 1.47 8.42
N THR A 18 -4.83 1.75 7.16
CA THR A 18 -3.85 2.79 6.82
C THR A 18 -4.51 4.01 6.18
N LEU A 19 -5.18 3.84 5.03
CA LEU A 19 -5.91 4.89 4.30
C LEU A 19 -7.43 4.79 4.53
N SER A 20 -7.93 3.59 4.78
CA SER A 20 -9.31 3.29 5.19
C SER A 20 -9.34 2.77 6.64
N PRO A 21 -10.35 3.10 7.45
CA PRO A 21 -10.45 2.62 8.83
C PRO A 21 -10.88 1.16 8.98
N GLU A 22 -11.48 0.56 7.95
CA GLU A 22 -12.05 -0.79 7.99
C GLU A 22 -11.59 -1.62 6.79
N PRO A 23 -11.63 -2.97 6.90
CA PRO A 23 -11.35 -3.86 5.79
C PRO A 23 -12.29 -3.60 4.61
N MET A 24 -11.75 -3.51 3.39
CA MET A 24 -12.52 -3.09 2.23
C MET A 24 -13.76 -3.95 1.94
N GLN A 25 -13.74 -5.24 2.27
CA GLN A 25 -14.85 -6.18 2.04
C GLN A 25 -16.10 -5.81 2.86
N HIS A 26 -15.94 -5.07 3.96
CA HIS A 26 -17.04 -4.63 4.82
C HIS A 26 -17.86 -3.51 4.15
N TYR A 27 -17.32 -2.83 3.13
CA TYR A 27 -18.02 -1.77 2.39
C TYR A 27 -18.96 -2.31 1.31
N GLY A 28 -19.88 -3.18 1.72
CA GLY A 28 -21.02 -3.62 0.89
C GLY A 28 -20.85 -4.96 0.19
N VAL A 29 -19.62 -5.46 -0.01
CA VAL A 29 -19.40 -6.75 -0.68
C VAL A 29 -20.02 -7.90 0.12
N LEU A 30 -19.70 -8.01 1.41
CA LEU A 30 -20.26 -9.08 2.27
C LEU A 30 -21.78 -8.94 2.44
N SER A 31 -22.28 -7.70 2.52
CA SER A 31 -23.71 -7.44 2.60
C SER A 31 -24.46 -7.82 1.32
N GLU A 32 -23.88 -7.57 0.14
CA GLU A 32 -24.47 -8.01 -1.14
C GLU A 32 -24.43 -9.52 -1.29
N LEU A 33 -23.38 -10.16 -0.78
CA LEU A 33 -23.32 -11.60 -0.58
C LEU A 33 -24.26 -12.08 0.54
N GLY A 34 -25.01 -11.22 1.22
CA GLY A 34 -25.98 -11.54 2.27
C GLY A 34 -25.39 -12.24 3.49
N VAL A 35 -24.10 -12.04 3.78
CA VAL A 35 -23.42 -12.61 4.94
C VAL A 35 -22.98 -11.51 5.90
N GLU A 36 -23.13 -11.77 7.19
CA GLU A 36 -22.58 -10.90 8.23
C GLU A 36 -21.06 -11.06 8.28
N ALA A 37 -20.35 -9.94 8.48
CA ALA A 37 -18.90 -9.94 8.40
C ALA A 37 -18.26 -10.87 9.45
N SER A 38 -18.77 -10.88 10.69
CA SER A 38 -18.26 -11.76 11.75
C SER A 38 -18.36 -13.24 11.37
N ASP A 39 -19.49 -13.64 10.78
CA ASP A 39 -19.78 -15.03 10.47
C ASP A 39 -18.91 -15.49 9.31
N PHE A 40 -18.78 -14.65 8.28
CA PHE A 40 -17.89 -14.89 7.15
C PHE A 40 -16.44 -15.09 7.60
N TRP A 41 -15.89 -14.17 8.41
CA TRP A 41 -14.50 -14.28 8.86
C TRP A 41 -14.26 -15.44 9.84
N ASN A 42 -15.27 -15.85 10.60
CA ASN A 42 -15.18 -17.03 11.46
C ASN A 42 -15.12 -18.32 10.63
N ASP A 43 -15.97 -18.46 9.61
CA ASP A 43 -15.96 -19.60 8.69
C ASP A 43 -14.64 -19.69 7.91
N VAL A 44 -14.15 -18.56 7.39
CA VAL A 44 -12.83 -18.49 6.73
C VAL A 44 -11.72 -18.99 7.65
N LYS A 45 -11.71 -18.58 8.92
CA LYS A 45 -10.70 -19.02 9.91
C LYS A 45 -10.81 -20.51 10.23
N GLU A 46 -12.03 -21.04 10.33
CA GLU A 46 -12.27 -22.46 10.55
C GLU A 46 -11.76 -23.30 9.38
N LYS A 47 -12.15 -22.95 8.14
CA LYS A 47 -11.72 -23.62 6.92
C LYS A 47 -10.21 -23.55 6.73
N LYS A 48 -9.61 -22.37 6.91
CA LYS A 48 -8.15 -22.17 6.92
C LYS A 48 -7.44 -23.17 7.84
N SER A 49 -7.93 -23.31 9.08
CA SER A 49 -7.34 -24.21 10.07
C SER A 49 -7.50 -25.68 9.67
N LYS A 50 -8.72 -26.07 9.28
CA LYS A 50 -9.07 -27.44 8.91
C LYS A 50 -8.31 -27.92 7.67
N GLU A 51 -8.12 -27.05 6.69
CA GLU A 51 -7.52 -27.38 5.39
C GLU A 51 -6.02 -27.07 5.33
N ARG A 52 -5.47 -26.40 6.35
CA ARG A 52 -4.09 -25.88 6.37
C ARG A 52 -3.81 -24.94 5.19
N ALA A 53 -4.82 -24.16 4.81
CA ALA A 53 -4.78 -23.24 3.70
C ALA A 53 -4.33 -21.83 4.13
N GLU A 54 -3.97 -20.98 3.16
CA GLU A 54 -3.75 -19.56 3.42
C GLU A 54 -5.09 -18.82 3.52
N GLU A 55 -5.22 -17.94 4.51
CA GLU A 55 -6.46 -17.20 4.77
C GLU A 55 -6.94 -16.38 3.56
N LEU A 56 -5.98 -15.79 2.81
CA LEU A 56 -6.27 -15.02 1.61
C LEU A 56 -6.90 -15.88 0.50
N LEU A 57 -6.41 -17.11 0.32
CA LEU A 57 -6.96 -18.05 -0.66
C LEU A 57 -8.36 -18.51 -0.26
N VAL A 58 -8.55 -18.82 1.03
CA VAL A 58 -9.84 -19.25 1.55
C VAL A 58 -10.88 -18.15 1.37
N TYR A 59 -10.66 -16.94 1.88
CA TYR A 59 -11.68 -15.88 1.77
C TYR A 59 -12.02 -15.58 0.31
N MET A 60 -11.03 -15.53 -0.58
CA MET A 60 -11.28 -15.22 -1.99
C MET A 60 -12.10 -16.33 -2.66
N LYS A 61 -11.84 -17.59 -2.31
CA LYS A 61 -12.62 -18.72 -2.82
C LYS A 61 -14.05 -18.70 -2.27
N GLU A 62 -14.21 -18.46 -0.97
CA GLU A 62 -15.53 -18.34 -0.33
C GLU A 62 -16.38 -17.22 -0.93
N MET A 63 -15.76 -16.08 -1.28
CA MET A 63 -16.46 -15.01 -1.98
C MET A 63 -17.01 -15.45 -3.34
N ILE A 64 -16.24 -16.24 -4.10
CA ILE A 64 -16.69 -16.79 -5.39
C ILE A 64 -17.86 -17.75 -5.17
N ASP A 65 -17.72 -18.67 -4.21
CA ASP A 65 -18.74 -19.71 -3.95
C ASP A 65 -20.05 -19.11 -3.47
N LEU A 66 -20.00 -18.14 -2.55
CA LEU A 66 -21.18 -17.40 -2.09
C LEU A 66 -21.83 -16.59 -3.21
N ALA A 67 -21.03 -15.98 -4.08
CA ALA A 67 -21.55 -15.23 -5.22
C ALA A 67 -22.30 -16.14 -6.20
N GLU A 68 -21.76 -17.33 -6.45
CA GLU A 68 -22.40 -18.34 -7.30
C GLU A 68 -23.69 -18.88 -6.67
N GLU A 69 -23.64 -19.28 -5.39
CA GLU A 69 -24.80 -19.78 -4.64
C GLU A 69 -25.96 -18.78 -4.62
N ARG A 70 -25.64 -17.48 -4.46
CA ARG A 70 -26.63 -16.41 -4.28
C ARG A 70 -26.93 -15.65 -5.56
N ASN A 71 -26.34 -16.06 -6.68
CA ASN A 71 -26.47 -15.42 -7.98
C ASN A 71 -26.17 -13.90 -7.95
N VAL A 72 -25.12 -13.53 -7.22
CA VAL A 72 -24.60 -12.16 -7.09
C VAL A 72 -23.45 -11.96 -8.08
N SER A 73 -23.43 -10.84 -8.80
CA SER A 73 -22.30 -10.52 -9.68
C SER A 73 -21.16 -9.88 -8.88
N LEU A 74 -20.01 -10.55 -8.83
CA LEU A 74 -18.75 -9.99 -8.34
C LEU A 74 -17.79 -9.69 -9.50
N ASP A 75 -18.31 -9.11 -10.58
CA ASP A 75 -17.48 -8.64 -11.69
C ASP A 75 -16.61 -7.43 -11.30
N LYS A 76 -15.66 -7.07 -12.16
CA LYS A 76 -14.76 -5.93 -11.91
C LYS A 76 -15.49 -4.62 -11.62
N LYS A 77 -16.63 -4.39 -12.28
CA LYS A 77 -17.42 -3.18 -12.12
C LYS A 77 -18.17 -3.20 -10.79
N ALA A 78 -18.67 -4.36 -10.35
CA ALA A 78 -19.28 -4.52 -9.03
C ALA A 78 -18.27 -4.22 -7.92
N PHE A 79 -17.05 -4.77 -7.99
CA PHE A 79 -16.00 -4.45 -7.03
C PHE A 79 -15.62 -2.96 -7.05
N ALA A 80 -15.48 -2.35 -8.22
CA ALA A 80 -15.22 -0.92 -8.32
C ALA A 80 -16.35 -0.06 -7.73
N ASN A 81 -17.61 -0.45 -7.92
CA ASN A 81 -18.76 0.26 -7.34
C ASN A 81 -18.79 0.17 -5.80
N HIS A 82 -18.36 -0.95 -5.21
CA HIS A 82 -18.16 -1.04 -3.76
C HIS A 82 -16.96 -0.22 -3.30
N GLY A 83 -15.87 -0.27 -4.07
CA GLY A 83 -14.70 0.59 -3.90
C GLY A 83 -15.04 2.08 -3.79
N ALA A 84 -15.95 2.56 -4.63
CA ALA A 84 -16.41 3.95 -4.63
C ALA A 84 -17.14 4.36 -3.33
N LYS A 85 -17.58 3.40 -2.51
CA LYS A 85 -18.26 3.63 -1.22
C LYS A 85 -17.31 3.55 -0.02
N ILE A 86 -16.04 3.16 -0.24
CA ILE A 86 -15.05 3.02 0.82
C ILE A 86 -14.88 4.37 1.53
N LYS A 87 -14.99 4.34 2.85
CA LYS A 87 -14.69 5.51 3.69
C LYS A 87 -13.18 5.59 3.89
N LEU A 88 -12.64 6.79 3.81
CA LEU A 88 -11.24 7.07 4.05
C LEU A 88 -11.07 7.78 5.39
N PHE A 89 -9.86 7.71 5.96
CA PHE A 89 -9.52 8.57 7.09
C PHE A 89 -9.63 10.05 6.72
N GLU A 90 -9.85 10.90 7.72
CA GLU A 90 -9.99 12.35 7.49
C GLU A 90 -8.74 12.93 6.82
N GLY A 91 -8.95 13.75 5.78
CA GLY A 91 -7.88 14.43 5.03
C GLY A 91 -7.25 13.64 3.89
N VAL A 92 -7.45 12.32 3.79
CA VAL A 92 -6.80 11.44 2.78
C VAL A 92 -7.06 11.92 1.35
N GLU A 93 -8.27 12.35 1.01
CA GLU A 93 -8.60 12.79 -0.35
C GLU A 93 -7.77 13.99 -0.85
N THR A 94 -7.31 14.82 0.10
CA THR A 94 -6.47 16.00 -0.17
C THR A 94 -4.99 15.75 0.06
N TRP A 95 -4.63 14.63 0.70
CA TRP A 95 -3.28 14.31 1.12
C TRP A 95 -2.27 14.31 -0.03
N PHE A 96 -2.54 13.53 -1.08
CA PHE A 96 -1.65 13.34 -2.22
C PHE A 96 -1.30 14.66 -2.93
N PRO A 97 -2.26 15.50 -3.37
CA PRO A 97 -1.92 16.78 -3.99
C PRO A 97 -1.20 17.74 -3.03
N ARG A 98 -1.49 17.71 -1.72
CA ARG A 98 -0.78 18.55 -0.74
C ARG A 98 0.69 18.14 -0.60
N ILE A 99 0.98 16.84 -0.46
CA ILE A 99 2.36 16.34 -0.40
C ILE A 99 3.11 16.62 -1.70
N ASN A 100 2.48 16.38 -2.85
CA ASN A 100 3.11 16.65 -4.14
C ASN A 100 3.41 18.15 -4.33
N LYS A 101 2.50 19.02 -3.89
CA LYS A 101 2.74 20.46 -3.91
C LYS A 101 3.88 20.85 -2.98
N TYR A 102 3.88 20.33 -1.75
CA TYR A 102 4.92 20.62 -0.76
C TYR A 102 6.33 20.33 -1.31
N ILE A 103 6.53 19.17 -1.94
CA ILE A 103 7.83 18.81 -2.53
C ILE A 103 8.15 19.66 -3.76
N ARG A 104 7.19 19.88 -4.65
CA ARG A 104 7.39 20.71 -5.83
C ARG A 104 7.76 22.16 -5.51
N ASP A 105 7.16 22.74 -4.46
CA ASP A 105 7.48 24.09 -4.01
C ASP A 105 8.92 24.17 -3.45
N ARG A 106 9.40 23.09 -2.82
CA ARG A 106 10.74 23.02 -2.23
C ARG A 106 11.84 22.67 -3.26
N ALA A 107 11.59 21.66 -4.10
CA ALA A 107 12.52 21.12 -5.06
C ALA A 107 11.76 20.74 -6.36
N PRO A 108 11.62 21.70 -7.31
CA PRO A 108 10.81 21.51 -8.52
C PRO A 108 11.22 20.33 -9.40
N ASP A 109 12.49 19.94 -9.36
CA ASP A 109 13.05 18.85 -10.16
C ASP A 109 12.91 17.47 -9.50
N ILE A 110 12.35 17.39 -8.28
CA ILE A 110 12.11 16.11 -7.58
C ILE A 110 10.64 15.74 -7.69
N GLU A 111 10.38 14.53 -8.20
CA GLU A 111 9.03 13.99 -8.36
C GLU A 111 8.65 13.07 -7.19
N VAL A 112 7.39 13.15 -6.75
CA VAL A 112 6.81 12.24 -5.77
C VAL A 112 5.89 11.27 -6.48
N GLU A 113 6.07 9.98 -6.20
CA GLU A 113 5.22 8.91 -6.74
C GLU A 113 4.55 8.15 -5.59
N HIS A 114 3.24 7.92 -5.70
CA HIS A 114 2.46 7.20 -4.71
C HIS A 114 2.16 5.78 -5.18
N TYR A 115 2.22 4.81 -4.27
CA TYR A 115 2.01 3.39 -4.56
C TYR A 115 1.13 2.73 -3.52
N ILE A 116 0.34 1.74 -3.93
CA ILE A 116 -0.33 0.83 -3.00
C ILE A 116 0.33 -0.55 -3.02
N ILE A 117 0.54 -1.13 -1.84
CA ILE A 117 0.83 -2.55 -1.64
C ILE A 117 -0.14 -3.08 -0.58
N SER A 118 -1.18 -3.80 -1.00
CA SER A 118 -2.27 -4.23 -0.11
C SER A 118 -2.62 -5.71 -0.27
N ALA A 119 -3.13 -6.32 0.81
CA ALA A 119 -3.73 -7.65 0.75
C ALA A 119 -5.22 -7.62 0.32
N GLY A 120 -5.79 -6.43 0.15
CA GLY A 120 -7.15 -6.24 -0.35
C GLY A 120 -7.28 -6.50 -1.85
N LEU A 121 -8.47 -6.25 -2.40
CA LEU A 121 -8.81 -6.46 -3.81
C LEU A 121 -8.50 -5.22 -4.66
N LYS A 122 -7.75 -5.41 -5.76
CA LYS A 122 -7.32 -4.31 -6.65
C LYS A 122 -8.50 -3.53 -7.21
N GLU A 123 -9.55 -4.21 -7.68
CA GLU A 123 -10.71 -3.57 -8.30
C GLU A 123 -11.46 -2.65 -7.33
N MET A 124 -11.50 -2.98 -6.04
CA MET A 124 -12.07 -2.11 -5.01
C MET A 124 -11.23 -0.85 -4.81
N ILE A 125 -9.90 -0.99 -4.73
CA ILE A 125 -9.00 0.17 -4.59
C ILE A 125 -9.08 1.06 -5.84
N VAL A 126 -9.15 0.47 -7.04
CA VAL A 126 -9.31 1.21 -8.31
C VAL A 126 -10.63 1.99 -8.34
N GLY A 127 -11.69 1.47 -7.71
CA GLY A 127 -12.97 2.16 -7.57
C GLY A 127 -12.96 3.37 -6.63
N CYS A 128 -11.93 3.54 -5.79
CA CYS A 128 -11.85 4.62 -4.80
C CYS A 128 -11.57 5.98 -5.44
N SER A 129 -12.04 7.06 -4.80
CA SER A 129 -11.82 8.45 -5.26
C SER A 129 -10.32 8.83 -5.36
N ILE A 130 -9.47 8.14 -4.61
CA ILE A 130 -8.02 8.36 -4.53
C ILE A 130 -7.21 7.50 -5.51
N ALA A 131 -7.83 6.57 -6.24
CA ALA A 131 -7.12 5.64 -7.14
C ALA A 131 -6.23 6.37 -8.15
N LYS A 132 -6.71 7.51 -8.66
CA LYS A 132 -6.05 8.37 -9.64
C LYS A 132 -4.69 8.94 -9.19
N TYR A 133 -4.37 8.90 -7.90
CA TYR A 133 -3.11 9.42 -7.38
C TYR A 133 -1.98 8.38 -7.38
N PHE A 134 -2.31 7.10 -7.52
CA PHE A 134 -1.32 6.04 -7.46
C PHE A 134 -0.71 5.77 -8.83
N LYS A 135 0.63 5.69 -8.86
CA LYS A 135 1.40 5.28 -10.03
C LYS A 135 1.17 3.81 -10.35
N GLU A 136 1.07 2.96 -9.32
CA GLU A 136 0.71 1.56 -9.44
C GLU A 136 0.01 1.07 -8.15
N ILE A 137 -0.92 0.12 -8.32
CA ILE A 137 -1.66 -0.51 -7.24
C ILE A 137 -1.36 -2.01 -7.28
N TYR A 138 -0.56 -2.47 -6.32
CA TYR A 138 -0.34 -3.89 -6.07
C TYR A 138 -1.33 -4.37 -5.02
N ALA A 139 -2.29 -5.19 -5.45
CA ALA A 139 -3.27 -5.80 -4.57
C ALA A 139 -3.63 -7.22 -5.06
N CYS A 140 -4.41 -7.96 -4.28
CA CYS A 140 -4.96 -9.23 -4.71
C CYS A 140 -5.92 -9.03 -5.90
N GLU A 141 -5.94 -9.98 -6.82
CA GLU A 141 -6.74 -9.90 -8.04
C GLU A 141 -7.41 -11.25 -8.30
N PHE A 142 -8.63 -11.20 -8.85
CA PHE A 142 -9.29 -12.38 -9.40
C PHE A 142 -8.95 -12.54 -10.88
N ARG A 143 -8.93 -13.79 -11.34
CA ARG A 143 -9.07 -14.14 -12.75
C ARG A 143 -10.56 -14.13 -13.07
N TYR A 144 -10.92 -13.52 -14.20
CA TYR A 144 -12.29 -13.48 -14.69
C TYR A 144 -12.43 -14.35 -15.94
N ASN A 145 -13.62 -14.92 -16.15
CA ASN A 145 -13.96 -15.66 -17.37
C ASN A 145 -14.52 -14.72 -18.45
N GLU A 146 -14.96 -15.28 -19.59
CA GLU A 146 -15.52 -14.53 -20.73
C GLU A 146 -16.81 -13.75 -20.41
N GLN A 147 -17.46 -14.07 -19.27
CA GLN A 147 -18.66 -13.39 -18.77
C GLN A 147 -18.35 -12.40 -17.64
N ASP A 148 -17.07 -12.03 -17.47
CA ASP A 148 -16.58 -11.17 -16.38
C ASP A 148 -16.88 -11.70 -14.96
N LYS A 149 -17.09 -13.01 -14.80
CA LYS A 149 -17.26 -13.63 -13.47
C LYS A 149 -15.91 -14.04 -12.88
N PRO A 150 -15.63 -13.75 -11.59
CA PRO A 150 -14.40 -14.21 -10.94
C PRO A 150 -14.44 -15.73 -10.80
N VAL A 151 -13.36 -16.40 -11.17
CA VAL A 151 -13.28 -17.87 -11.16
C VAL A 151 -12.16 -18.42 -10.28
N TRP A 152 -11.11 -17.64 -10.02
CA TRP A 152 -9.95 -18.06 -9.23
C TRP A 152 -9.10 -16.85 -8.80
N PRO A 153 -8.38 -16.88 -7.66
CA PRO A 153 -7.40 -15.84 -7.32
C PRO A 153 -6.21 -15.79 -8.31
N ALA A 154 -6.15 -14.76 -9.15
CA ALA A 154 -5.05 -14.56 -10.11
C ALA A 154 -3.76 -14.10 -9.42
N ARG A 155 -3.89 -13.33 -8.33
CA ARG A 155 -2.75 -12.83 -7.56
C ARG A 155 -3.13 -12.73 -6.10
N ILE A 156 -2.23 -13.21 -5.23
CA ILE A 156 -2.31 -13.05 -3.78
C ILE A 156 -1.13 -12.21 -3.33
N ILE A 157 -1.43 -11.21 -2.50
CA ILE A 157 -0.42 -10.40 -1.81
C ILE A 157 -0.60 -10.60 -0.30
N SER A 158 0.08 -11.61 0.22
CA SER A 158 0.25 -11.84 1.66
C SER A 158 1.20 -10.83 2.31
N ASP A 159 1.13 -10.75 3.64
CA ASP A 159 2.04 -10.01 4.53
C ASP A 159 3.53 -10.11 4.13
N THR A 160 4.00 -11.31 3.80
CA THR A 160 5.38 -11.59 3.40
C THR A 160 5.64 -11.19 1.96
N SER A 161 4.71 -11.48 1.05
CA SER A 161 4.87 -11.18 -0.37
C SER A 161 4.78 -9.68 -0.69
N LYS A 162 4.19 -8.85 0.19
CA LYS A 162 4.23 -7.37 0.10
C LYS A 162 5.67 -6.86 -0.12
N THR A 163 6.66 -7.48 0.52
CA THR A 163 8.07 -7.08 0.41
C THR A 163 8.61 -7.13 -1.02
N GLN A 164 8.16 -8.07 -1.86
CA GLN A 164 8.60 -8.17 -3.25
C GLN A 164 8.24 -6.91 -4.06
N TYR A 165 7.10 -6.30 -3.74
CA TYR A 165 6.59 -5.13 -4.46
C TYR A 165 7.38 -3.87 -4.09
N LEU A 166 7.98 -3.82 -2.91
CA LEU A 166 8.96 -2.78 -2.58
C LEU A 166 10.20 -2.89 -3.49
N PHE A 167 10.69 -4.10 -3.74
CA PHE A 167 11.81 -4.29 -4.67
C PHE A 167 11.42 -3.97 -6.12
N ARG A 168 10.17 -4.20 -6.53
CA ARG A 168 9.65 -3.77 -7.84
C ARG A 168 9.69 -2.26 -8.01
N ILE A 169 9.14 -1.52 -7.04
CA ILE A 169 9.17 -0.05 -7.03
C ILE A 169 10.62 0.45 -7.02
N ASN A 170 11.47 -0.18 -6.21
CA ASN A 170 12.89 0.16 -6.08
C ASN A 170 13.64 0.05 -7.40
N LYS A 171 13.43 -1.05 -8.14
CA LYS A 171 14.06 -1.31 -9.43
C LYS A 171 13.36 -0.63 -10.61
N GLY A 172 12.13 -0.14 -10.42
CA GLY A 172 11.29 0.37 -11.51
C GLY A 172 10.68 -0.71 -12.41
N VAL A 173 10.66 -1.96 -11.96
CA VAL A 173 10.09 -3.11 -12.69
C VAL A 173 8.64 -3.29 -12.24
N LEU A 174 7.76 -2.45 -12.80
CA LEU A 174 6.40 -2.33 -12.27
C LEU A 174 5.47 -3.47 -12.72
N ASP A 175 5.64 -3.99 -13.94
CA ASP A 175 4.88 -5.15 -14.42
C ASP A 175 5.24 -6.38 -13.59
N VAL A 176 4.24 -7.07 -13.08
CA VAL A 176 4.44 -8.26 -12.24
C VAL A 176 4.97 -9.47 -13.01
N ASN A 177 4.78 -9.50 -14.32
CA ASN A 177 5.23 -10.59 -15.19
C ASN A 177 6.72 -10.44 -15.51
N ASP A 178 7.28 -9.25 -15.33
CA ASP A 178 8.71 -9.02 -15.49
C ASP A 178 9.48 -9.56 -14.29
N SER A 179 10.64 -10.19 -14.58
CA SER A 179 11.53 -10.76 -13.58
C SER A 179 12.23 -9.69 -12.78
N ILE A 180 12.17 -9.82 -11.46
CA ILE A 180 12.83 -8.92 -10.50
C ILE A 180 14.11 -9.51 -9.90
N ASN A 181 14.49 -10.72 -10.31
CA ASN A 181 15.52 -11.51 -9.63
C ASN A 181 16.94 -11.07 -9.97
N SER A 182 17.14 -10.36 -11.09
CA SER A 182 18.45 -9.83 -11.46
C SER A 182 18.95 -8.85 -10.40
N HIS A 183 20.25 -8.94 -10.08
CA HIS A 183 20.89 -7.93 -9.24
C HIS A 183 20.84 -6.57 -9.95
N MET A 184 20.58 -5.51 -9.20
CA MET A 184 20.59 -4.13 -9.69
C MET A 184 21.39 -3.27 -8.70
N PRO A 185 22.54 -2.71 -9.13
CA PRO A 185 23.32 -1.77 -8.34
C PRO A 185 22.49 -0.59 -7.84
N ARG A 186 22.91 0.04 -6.73
CA ARG A 186 22.12 1.09 -6.08
C ARG A 186 21.89 2.28 -7.02
N GLU A 187 22.91 2.62 -7.81
CA GLU A 187 22.96 3.75 -8.73
C GLU A 187 22.02 3.58 -9.93
N GLU A 188 21.73 2.33 -10.31
CA GLU A 188 20.83 1.98 -11.42
C GLU A 188 19.36 1.87 -10.98
N ARG A 189 19.10 1.85 -9.67
CA ARG A 189 17.73 1.77 -9.15
C ARG A 189 16.97 3.03 -9.49
N ARG A 190 15.74 2.87 -9.99
CA ARG A 190 14.84 3.98 -10.31
C ARG A 190 14.51 4.83 -9.07
N ILE A 191 14.27 4.17 -7.94
CA ILE A 191 14.04 4.82 -6.64
C ILE A 191 14.82 4.03 -5.59
N PRO A 192 15.93 4.54 -5.03
CA PRO A 192 16.59 3.91 -3.89
C PRO A 192 15.66 3.75 -2.68
N PHE A 193 15.87 2.73 -1.83
CA PHE A 193 15.06 2.53 -0.62
C PHE A 193 15.13 3.72 0.34
N ASP A 194 16.31 4.33 0.45
CA ASP A 194 16.53 5.51 1.28
C ASP A 194 15.72 6.73 0.81
N ASP A 195 15.21 6.72 -0.43
CA ASP A 195 14.31 7.74 -0.97
C ASP A 195 12.83 7.27 -0.93
N MET A 196 12.48 6.35 -0.03
CA MET A 196 11.12 5.83 0.16
C MET A 196 10.57 6.00 1.57
N LEU A 197 9.25 6.19 1.65
CA LEU A 197 8.46 6.09 2.88
C LEU A 197 7.43 4.97 2.73
N TYR A 198 7.37 4.08 3.71
CA TYR A 198 6.31 3.07 3.83
C TYR A 198 5.31 3.46 4.92
N PHE A 199 4.03 3.40 4.60
CA PHE A 199 2.93 3.63 5.53
C PHE A 199 2.16 2.33 5.74
N GLY A 200 1.98 1.93 6.99
CA GLY A 200 1.15 0.78 7.32
C GLY A 200 0.57 0.88 8.71
N ASP A 201 -0.40 0.05 9.02
CA ASP A 201 -1.03 0.05 10.34
C ASP A 201 -0.25 -0.85 11.33
N GLY A 202 0.57 -1.77 10.80
CA GLY A 202 1.38 -2.70 11.56
C GLY A 202 0.75 -4.05 11.87
N ASP A 203 -0.41 -4.38 11.28
CA ASP A 203 -0.98 -5.73 11.37
C ASP A 203 -0.35 -6.68 10.36
N THR A 204 -0.39 -6.34 9.07
CA THR A 204 0.16 -7.20 7.99
C THR A 204 1.47 -6.66 7.39
N ASP A 205 1.82 -5.41 7.68
CA ASP A 205 2.98 -4.74 7.06
C ASP A 205 4.30 -4.92 7.80
N VAL A 206 4.28 -5.65 8.91
CA VAL A 206 5.43 -5.86 9.80
C VAL A 206 6.70 -6.34 9.06
N PRO A 207 6.62 -7.22 8.04
CA PRO A 207 7.77 -7.57 7.19
C PRO A 207 8.23 -6.42 6.27
N SER A 208 7.30 -5.76 5.57
CA SER A 208 7.59 -4.60 4.70
C SER A 208 8.28 -3.48 5.45
N MET A 209 7.76 -3.14 6.63
CA MET A 209 8.33 -2.14 7.53
C MET A 209 9.78 -2.52 7.93
N ALA A 210 10.02 -3.79 8.26
CA ALA A 210 11.36 -4.26 8.61
C ALA A 210 12.34 -4.18 7.42
N VAL A 211 11.91 -4.59 6.22
CA VAL A 211 12.71 -4.49 4.99
C VAL A 211 13.05 -3.03 4.67
N MET A 212 12.08 -2.14 4.81
CA MET A 212 12.26 -0.70 4.59
C MET A 212 13.33 -0.13 5.53
N MET A 213 13.19 -0.37 6.83
CA MET A 213 14.16 0.11 7.83
C MET A 213 15.56 -0.49 7.64
N GLN A 214 15.65 -1.77 7.31
CA GLN A 214 16.94 -2.44 7.04
C GLN A 214 17.63 -1.90 5.78
N SER A 215 16.86 -1.38 4.84
CA SER A 215 17.35 -0.82 3.57
C SER A 215 17.54 0.70 3.63
N GLU A 216 17.62 1.27 4.84
CA GLU A 216 17.80 2.71 5.12
C GLU A 216 16.67 3.62 4.62
N GLY A 217 15.53 3.02 4.25
CA GLY A 217 14.30 3.74 3.97
C GLY A 217 13.52 4.09 5.24
N HIS A 218 12.39 4.76 5.05
CA HIS A 218 11.60 5.27 6.14
C HIS A 218 10.30 4.49 6.31
N SER A 219 9.91 4.19 7.55
CA SER A 219 8.73 3.40 7.84
C SER A 219 7.88 4.06 8.92
N ILE A 220 6.59 4.24 8.64
CA ILE A 220 5.65 4.99 9.45
C ILE A 220 4.49 4.07 9.80
N ALA A 221 4.22 3.90 11.09
CA ALA A 221 2.99 3.24 11.52
C ALA A 221 1.88 4.26 11.76
N VAL A 222 0.68 3.99 11.28
CA VAL A 222 -0.51 4.76 11.64
C VAL A 222 -1.44 3.94 12.51
N HIS A 223 -2.26 4.61 13.31
CA HIS A 223 -3.32 3.95 14.08
C HIS A 223 -4.60 4.76 14.04
N LYS A 224 -5.75 4.11 14.24
CA LYS A 224 -7.04 4.79 14.31
C LYS A 224 -6.99 5.95 15.32
N PRO A 225 -7.45 7.17 14.96
CA PRO A 225 -7.57 8.29 15.90
C PRO A 225 -8.39 7.89 17.12
N GLY A 226 -7.91 8.24 18.32
CA GLY A 226 -8.52 7.82 19.60
C GLY A 226 -8.30 6.36 19.98
N GLY A 227 -7.62 5.57 19.14
CA GLY A 227 -7.26 4.18 19.42
C GLY A 227 -6.00 4.03 20.29
N CYS A 228 -5.76 2.83 20.80
CA CYS A 228 -4.58 2.52 21.60
C CYS A 228 -3.35 2.24 20.70
N PRO A 229 -2.25 3.03 20.77
CA PRO A 229 -1.09 2.87 19.91
C PRO A 229 -0.13 1.76 20.38
N ARG A 230 -0.58 0.80 21.20
CA ARG A 230 0.28 -0.24 21.82
C ARG A 230 1.10 -1.02 20.77
N LYS A 231 0.47 -1.33 19.63
CA LYS A 231 1.10 -2.00 18.48
C LYS A 231 2.22 -1.15 17.88
N CYS A 232 1.95 0.11 17.58
CA CYS A 232 2.93 1.06 17.06
C CYS A 232 4.12 1.25 18.02
N ILE A 233 3.86 1.33 19.33
CA ILE A 233 4.92 1.40 20.36
C ILE A 233 5.82 0.16 20.31
N ALA A 234 5.25 -1.04 20.17
CA ALA A 234 6.02 -2.27 20.04
C ALA A 234 6.88 -2.27 18.77
N LEU A 235 6.33 -1.82 17.64
CA LEU A 235 7.08 -1.66 16.39
C LEU A 235 8.24 -0.68 16.51
N LYS A 236 8.01 0.46 17.17
CA LYS A 236 9.07 1.46 17.41
C LYS A 236 10.19 0.91 18.28
N LYS A 237 9.85 0.20 19.37
CA LYS A 237 10.83 -0.48 20.24
C LYS A 237 11.62 -1.54 19.49
N ALA A 238 10.98 -2.25 18.57
CA ALA A 238 11.61 -3.24 17.71
C ALA A 238 12.40 -2.63 16.54
N LYS A 239 12.52 -1.29 16.46
CA LYS A 239 13.19 -0.56 15.38
C LYS A 239 12.65 -0.89 13.98
N ARG A 240 11.34 -1.17 13.89
CA ARG A 240 10.66 -1.45 12.61
C ARG A 240 10.02 -0.21 11.98
N ILE A 241 9.96 0.89 12.71
CA ILE A 241 9.42 2.18 12.25
C ILE A 241 10.24 3.35 12.80
N ASP A 242 10.22 4.46 12.06
CA ASP A 242 10.78 5.75 12.47
C ASP A 242 9.89 6.46 13.48
N PHE A 243 8.59 6.48 13.24
CA PHE A 243 7.62 7.06 14.15
C PHE A 243 6.23 6.49 13.87
N PHE A 244 5.29 6.87 14.73
CA PHE A 244 3.89 6.58 14.51
C PHE A 244 3.04 7.79 14.87
N ALA A 245 1.88 7.89 14.26
CA ALA A 245 0.90 8.95 14.52
C ALA A 245 -0.53 8.42 14.33
N ALA A 246 -1.51 9.18 14.79
CA ALA A 246 -2.90 8.90 14.43
C ALA A 246 -3.09 9.04 12.91
N ALA A 247 -3.96 8.21 12.33
CA ALA A 247 -4.38 8.27 10.93
C ALA A 247 -5.29 9.50 10.68
N ASP A 248 -4.71 10.67 10.83
CA ASP A 248 -5.29 11.98 10.55
C ASP A 248 -4.42 12.64 9.48
N TYR A 249 -4.92 12.67 8.25
CA TYR A 249 -4.21 13.15 7.07
C TYR A 249 -4.55 14.61 6.73
N ARG A 250 -5.18 15.35 7.66
CA ARG A 250 -5.48 16.77 7.49
C ARG A 250 -4.19 17.59 7.54
N ASP A 251 -4.22 18.78 6.92
CA ASP A 251 -3.08 19.69 6.93
C ASP A 251 -2.76 20.16 8.36
N GLY A 252 -1.48 20.12 8.73
CA GLY A 252 -1.03 20.50 10.07
C GLY A 252 -1.27 19.45 11.17
N SER A 253 -1.78 18.26 10.83
CA SER A 253 -1.82 17.14 11.78
C SER A 253 -0.40 16.68 12.15
N GLU A 254 -0.27 15.92 13.23
CA GLU A 254 1.02 15.35 13.64
C GLU A 254 1.63 14.47 12.52
N LEU A 255 0.82 13.64 11.87
CA LEU A 255 1.25 12.80 10.74
C LEU A 255 1.76 13.67 9.58
N ASP A 256 1.01 14.72 9.23
CA ASP A 256 1.37 15.63 8.14
C ASP A 256 2.70 16.35 8.39
N VAL A 257 2.90 16.88 9.60
CA VAL A 257 4.12 17.59 10.00
C VAL A 257 5.33 16.64 9.98
N LEU A 258 5.20 15.45 10.57
CA LEU A 258 6.30 14.50 10.66
C LEU A 258 6.68 13.95 9.28
N VAL A 259 5.70 13.65 8.42
CA VAL A 259 5.96 13.20 7.04
C VAL A 259 6.68 14.28 6.25
N LYS A 260 6.22 15.54 6.29
CA LYS A 260 6.88 16.66 5.60
C LYS A 260 8.32 16.83 6.07
N ALA A 261 8.57 16.74 7.38
CA ALA A 261 9.93 16.80 7.94
C ALA A 261 10.82 15.63 7.48
N THR A 262 10.30 14.41 7.39
CA THR A 262 11.03 13.27 6.82
C THR A 262 11.34 13.49 5.34
N LEU A 263 10.38 13.98 4.57
CA LEU A 263 10.58 14.27 3.15
C LEU A 263 11.64 15.36 2.93
N ASP A 264 11.71 16.37 3.80
CA ASP A 264 12.76 17.39 3.76
C ASP A 264 14.16 16.77 3.85
N VAL A 265 14.36 15.79 4.74
CA VAL A 265 15.63 15.06 4.87
C VAL A 265 15.96 14.29 3.60
N ILE A 266 14.97 13.65 2.97
CA ILE A 266 15.17 12.92 1.71
C ILE A 266 15.51 13.89 0.58
N VAL A 267 14.79 15.01 0.46
CA VAL A 267 15.06 16.05 -0.53
C VAL A 267 16.50 16.56 -0.39
N ASP A 268 16.93 16.92 0.82
CA ASP A 268 18.29 17.43 1.04
C ASP A 268 19.35 16.38 0.66
N ARG A 269 19.08 15.10 0.93
CA ARG A 269 19.94 13.97 0.54
C ARG A 269 20.03 13.82 -0.98
N ILE A 270 18.91 13.87 -1.69
CA ILE A 270 18.85 13.80 -3.16
C ILE A 270 19.62 14.97 -3.78
N LEU A 271 19.40 16.20 -3.30
CA LEU A 271 20.08 17.40 -3.79
C LEU A 271 21.60 17.34 -3.55
N LEU A 272 22.03 16.82 -2.39
CA LEU A 272 23.45 16.62 -2.10
C LEU A 272 24.08 15.58 -3.05
N ARG A 273 23.38 14.48 -3.33
CA ARG A 273 23.83 13.45 -4.29
C ARG A 273 23.97 14.01 -5.70
N ASP A 274 22.99 14.77 -6.16
CA ASP A 274 23.03 15.46 -7.45
C ASP A 274 24.26 16.39 -7.53
N ARG A 275 24.44 17.26 -6.53
CA ARG A 275 25.61 18.15 -6.46
C ARG A 275 26.94 17.41 -6.48
N ILE A 276 27.08 16.32 -5.71
CA ILE A 276 28.30 15.50 -5.69
C ILE A 276 28.54 14.84 -7.06
N SER A 277 27.49 14.38 -7.74
CA SER A 277 27.61 13.75 -9.06
C SER A 277 28.18 14.71 -10.11
N GLN A 278 27.85 16.01 -10.00
CA GLN A 278 28.35 17.08 -10.88
C GLN A 278 29.81 17.47 -10.61
N LEU A 279 30.35 17.13 -9.42
CA LEU A 279 31.76 17.41 -9.07
C LEU A 279 32.73 16.36 -9.63
N ARG A 280 32.24 15.21 -10.10
CA ARG A 280 33.10 14.17 -10.68
C ARG A 280 33.50 14.57 -12.10
N VAL A 281 34.73 15.08 -12.23
CA VAL A 281 35.49 15.24 -13.49
C VAL A 281 36.01 13.87 -13.94
#